data_AF-A0A6V7VGA4-F1
#
_entry.id   AF-A0A6V7VGA4-F1
#
_cell.length_a   1.000
_cell.length_b   1.000
_cell.length_c   1.000
_cell.angle_alpha   90.00
_cell.angle_beta   90.00
_cell.angle_gamma   90.00
#
_symmetry.space_group_name_H-M   'P 1'
#
loop_
_entity.id
_entity.type
_entity.pdbx_description
1 polymer ?
#
loop_
_entity_poly.entity_id
_entity_poly.type
_entity_poly.pdbx_seq_one_letter_code
_entity_poly.pdbx_strand_id
1 'polypeptide(L)'
;MFDQNLMIEAQKGEVIISDTSPECVRAMLEFFYTKKINDALMESHVEGIFAIAHKYEVDKLKYICERFMASQLNSDNIVKYCNIISLYGAPVLDERVKAIFDSIKA
;
A
#
# COMPACT_ATOMS: atom_id res chain seq x y z
N MET A 1 6.36 -15.39 10.04
CA MET A 1 7.02 -14.56 11.07
C MET A 1 6.94 -15.20 12.45
N PHE A 2 5.74 -15.42 13.03
CA PHE A 2 5.62 -16.06 14.36
C PHE A 2 5.66 -17.60 14.36
N ASP A 3 5.53 -18.23 13.20
CA ASP A 3 5.58 -19.70 13.06
C ASP A 3 7.00 -20.28 13.24
N GLN A 4 8.03 -19.42 13.13
CA GLN A 4 9.43 -19.85 13.24
C GLN A 4 9.95 -19.63 14.67
N ASN A 5 9.80 -20.65 15.52
CA ASN A 5 10.25 -20.62 16.92
C ASN A 5 11.75 -20.28 17.15
N LEU A 6 12.59 -20.37 16.11
CA LEU A 6 14.00 -20.00 16.17
C LEU A 6 14.24 -18.48 16.08
N MET A 7 13.26 -17.70 15.61
CA MET A 7 13.38 -16.25 15.49
C MET A 7 13.14 -15.54 16.82
N ILE A 8 13.87 -14.45 17.06
CA ILE A 8 13.79 -13.68 18.32
C ILE A 8 12.41 -13.04 18.51
N GLU A 9 11.74 -12.73 17.41
CA GLU A 9 10.39 -12.16 17.37
C GLU A 9 9.35 -13.17 17.88
N ALA A 10 9.50 -14.45 17.52
CA ALA A 10 8.64 -15.53 18.02
C ALA A 10 8.93 -15.84 19.49
N GLN A 11 10.20 -15.78 19.92
CA GLN A 11 10.58 -16.04 21.31
C GLN A 11 10.17 -14.92 22.27
N LYS A 12 10.29 -13.66 21.84
CA LYS A 12 9.92 -12.50 22.66
C LYS A 12 8.45 -12.12 22.52
N GLY A 13 7.79 -12.52 21.43
CA GLY A 13 6.44 -12.05 21.10
C GLY A 13 6.38 -10.58 20.68
N GLU A 14 7.50 -10.01 20.25
CA GLU A 14 7.64 -8.60 19.87
C GLU A 14 8.17 -8.47 18.44
N VAL A 15 7.61 -7.55 17.66
CA VAL A 15 8.09 -7.21 16.31
C VAL A 15 8.39 -5.72 16.26
N ILE A 16 9.64 -5.39 15.94
CA ILE A 16 10.09 -4.01 15.79
C ILE A 16 9.96 -3.62 14.32
N ILE A 17 9.20 -2.56 14.03
CA ILE A 17 8.98 -2.03 12.68
C ILE A 17 9.59 -0.63 12.60
N SER A 18 10.75 -0.50 11.96
CA SER A 18 11.49 0.78 11.87
C SER A 18 11.35 1.47 10.50
N ASP A 19 10.91 0.74 9.47
CA ASP A 19 10.96 1.21 8.08
C ASP A 19 9.68 1.92 7.62
N THR A 20 8.80 2.29 8.55
CA THR A 20 7.50 2.88 8.19
C THR A 20 6.94 3.77 9.28
N SER A 21 5.97 4.62 8.93
CA SER A 21 5.35 5.52 9.90
C SER A 21 4.32 4.80 10.78
N PRO A 22 4.16 5.21 12.06
CA PRO A 22 3.16 4.63 12.96
C PRO A 22 1.73 4.65 12.40
N GLU A 23 1.39 5.68 11.64
CA GLU A 23 0.09 5.87 11.00
C GLU A 23 -0.19 4.79 9.96
N CYS A 24 0.82 4.41 9.17
CA CYS A 24 0.69 3.33 8.20
C CYS A 24 0.45 2.00 8.92
N VAL A 25 1.24 1.69 9.96
CA VAL A 25 1.07 0.46 10.76
C VAL A 25 -0.32 0.44 11.39
N ARG A 26 -0.78 1.57 11.93
CA ARG A 26 -2.12 1.70 12.51
C ARG A 26 -3.20 1.38 11.48
N ALA A 27 -3.11 1.95 10.27
CA ALA A 27 -4.07 1.68 9.20
C ALA A 27 -4.10 0.18 8.81
N MET A 28 -2.95 -0.48 8.74
CA MET A 28 -2.91 -1.93 8.48
C MET A 28 -3.53 -2.75 9.61
N LEU A 29 -3.27 -2.40 10.87
CA LEU A 29 -3.89 -3.06 12.02
C LEU A 29 -5.41 -2.83 12.02
N GLU A 30 -5.87 -1.60 11.81
CA GLU A 30 -7.31 -1.29 11.67
C GLU A 30 -7.94 -2.14 10.58
N PHE A 31 -7.29 -2.27 9.42
CA PHE A 31 -7.76 -3.14 8.34
C PHE A 31 -7.84 -4.61 8.77
N PHE A 32 -6.86 -5.14 9.50
CA PHE A 32 -6.88 -6.52 9.97
C PHE A 32 -8.07 -6.81 10.88
N TYR A 33 -8.30 -5.94 11.86
CA TYR A 33 -9.31 -6.13 12.89
C TYR A 33 -10.73 -5.70 12.46
N THR A 34 -10.86 -4.68 11.62
CA THR A 34 -12.18 -4.10 11.26
C THR A 34 -12.56 -4.29 9.80
N LYS A 35 -11.62 -4.72 8.95
CA LYS A 35 -11.75 -4.73 7.48
C LYS A 35 -12.02 -3.36 6.86
N LYS A 36 -11.80 -2.27 7.62
CA LYS A 36 -11.98 -0.89 7.19
C LYS A 36 -10.71 -0.10 7.46
N ILE A 37 -10.53 0.98 6.72
CA ILE A 37 -9.43 1.93 6.88
C ILE A 37 -10.07 3.30 7.01
N ASN A 38 -9.52 4.14 7.87
CA ASN A 38 -9.96 5.54 7.98
C ASN A 38 -9.64 6.29 6.68
N ASP A 39 -10.63 6.91 6.06
CA ASP A 39 -10.48 7.65 4.81
C ASP A 39 -9.41 8.76 4.91
N ALA A 40 -9.31 9.45 6.05
CA ALA A 40 -8.30 10.51 6.24
C ALA A 40 -6.86 9.95 6.25
N LEU A 41 -6.67 8.75 6.81
CA LEU A 41 -5.38 8.05 6.76
C LEU A 41 -5.08 7.57 5.34
N MET A 42 -6.10 7.06 4.65
CA MET A 42 -6.00 6.65 3.26
C MET A 42 -5.55 7.83 2.39
N GLU A 43 -6.24 8.97 2.46
CA GLU A 43 -5.93 10.17 1.68
C GLU A 43 -4.51 10.69 1.94
N SER A 44 -4.07 10.73 3.20
CA SER A 44 -2.80 11.34 3.58
C SER A 44 -1.60 10.40 3.43
N HIS A 45 -1.81 9.07 3.52
CA HIS A 45 -0.74 8.09 3.64
C HIS A 45 -0.89 6.87 2.72
N VAL A 46 -1.72 6.91 1.68
CA VAL A 46 -1.99 5.75 0.80
C VAL A 46 -0.72 5.05 0.30
N GLU A 47 0.33 5.81 -0.02
CA GLU A 47 1.59 5.27 -0.56
C GLU A 47 2.36 4.45 0.50
N GLY A 48 2.42 4.97 1.73
CA GLY A 48 3.03 4.26 2.85
C GLY A 48 2.21 3.04 3.25
N ILE A 49 0.87 3.16 3.27
CA ILE A 49 -0.05 2.05 3.52
C ILE A 49 0.14 0.96 2.46
N PHE A 50 0.27 1.34 1.18
CA PHE A 50 0.54 0.40 0.09
C PHE A 50 1.91 -0.28 0.23
N ALA A 51 2.96 0.47 0.59
CA ALA A 51 4.29 -0.08 0.79
C ALA A 51 4.33 -1.13 1.91
N ILE A 52 3.65 -0.88 3.04
CA ILE A 52 3.58 -1.89 4.12
C ILE A 52 2.69 -3.06 3.74
N ALA A 53 1.58 -2.81 3.01
CA ALA A 53 0.72 -3.87 2.53
C ALA A 53 1.46 -4.79 1.55
N HIS A 54 2.36 -4.23 0.75
CA HIS A 54 3.29 -4.99 -0.07
C HIS A 54 4.29 -5.78 0.78
N LYS A 55 4.95 -5.13 1.75
CA LYS A 55 5.98 -5.76 2.60
C LYS A 55 5.45 -6.94 3.42
N TYR A 56 4.22 -6.83 3.93
CA TYR A 56 3.57 -7.87 4.73
C TYR A 56 2.59 -8.75 3.91
N GLU A 57 2.63 -8.64 2.58
CA GLU A 57 1.87 -9.48 1.64
C GLU A 57 0.35 -9.49 1.92
N VAL A 58 -0.21 -8.30 2.18
CA VAL A 58 -1.64 -8.10 2.41
C VAL A 58 -2.35 -7.72 1.11
N ASP A 59 -2.62 -8.71 0.25
CA ASP A 59 -3.17 -8.48 -1.10
C ASP A 59 -4.46 -7.65 -1.13
N LYS A 60 -5.38 -7.89 -0.18
CA LYS A 60 -6.63 -7.14 -0.11
C LYS A 60 -6.40 -5.66 0.18
N LEU A 61 -5.44 -5.35 1.06
CA LEU A 61 -5.10 -3.97 1.40
C LEU A 61 -4.40 -3.29 0.23
N LYS A 62 -3.46 -4.00 -0.43
CA LYS A 62 -2.82 -3.54 -1.67
C LYS A 62 -3.85 -3.15 -2.72
N TYR A 63 -4.80 -4.05 -3.02
CA TYR A 63 -5.85 -3.81 -4.00
C TYR A 63 -6.71 -2.58 -3.68
N ILE A 64 -7.07 -2.39 -2.41
CA ILE A 64 -7.84 -1.21 -1.98
C ILE A 64 -7.03 0.07 -2.19
N CYS A 65 -5.75 0.07 -1.82
CA CYS A 65 -4.83 1.18 -2.05
C CYS A 65 -4.63 1.50 -3.53
N GLU A 66 -4.43 0.48 -4.38
CA GLU A 66 -4.31 0.67 -5.83
C GLU A 66 -5.57 1.30 -6.42
N ARG A 67 -6.75 0.81 -6.04
CA ARG A 67 -8.02 1.36 -6.54
C ARG A 67 -8.22 2.81 -6.10
N PHE A 68 -7.79 3.14 -4.88
CA PHE A 68 -7.84 4.51 -4.39
C PHE A 68 -6.90 5.44 -5.18
N MET A 69 -5.63 5.05 -5.33
CA MET A 69 -4.65 5.80 -6.15
C MET A 69 -5.13 5.97 -7.59
N ALA A 70 -5.69 4.91 -8.19
CA ALA A 70 -6.24 4.92 -9.55
C ALA A 70 -7.43 5.89 -9.70
N SER A 71 -8.19 6.11 -8.63
CA SER A 71 -9.32 7.05 -8.61
C SER A 71 -8.87 8.50 -8.44
N GLN A 72 -7.74 8.72 -7.77
CA GLN A 72 -7.13 10.04 -7.55
C GLN A 72 -6.10 10.41 -8.65
N LEU A 73 -5.93 9.54 -9.65
CA LEU A 73 -4.90 9.70 -10.66
C LEU A 73 -5.14 10.94 -11.51
N ASN A 74 -4.12 11.78 -11.62
CA ASN A 74 -4.13 13.04 -12.36
C ASN A 74 -2.77 13.26 -13.05
N SER A 75 -2.72 14.25 -13.94
CA SER A 75 -1.52 14.53 -14.76
C SER A 75 -0.28 14.88 -13.94
N ASP A 76 -0.46 15.37 -12.70
CA ASP A 76 0.61 15.81 -11.81
C ASP A 76 1.19 14.64 -11.00
N ASN A 77 0.33 13.73 -10.54
CA ASN A 77 0.71 12.58 -9.71
C ASN A 77 1.06 11.32 -10.51
N ILE A 78 0.78 11.28 -11.82
CA ILE A 78 1.01 10.11 -12.65
C ILE A 78 2.47 9.63 -12.63
N VAL A 79 3.43 10.56 -12.63
CA VAL A 79 4.87 10.25 -12.56
C VAL A 79 5.22 9.57 -11.23
N LYS A 80 4.63 10.08 -10.14
CA LYS A 80 4.81 9.53 -8.79
C LYS A 80 4.26 8.10 -8.71
N TYR A 81 3.08 7.87 -9.26
CA TYR A 81 2.46 6.54 -9.30
C TYR A 81 3.19 5.55 -10.22
N CYS A 82 3.74 6.00 -11.35
CA CYS A 82 4.62 5.16 -12.18
C CYS A 82 5.84 4.63 -11.39
N ASN A 83 6.43 5.47 -10.55
CA ASN A 83 7.54 5.05 -9.69
C ASN A 83 7.10 3.96 -8.69
N ILE A 84 5.93 4.12 -8.07
CA ILE A 84 5.36 3.13 -7.15
C ILE A 84 5.08 1.80 -7.86
N ILE A 85 4.47 1.84 -9.06
CA ILE A 85 4.22 0.65 -9.88
C ILE A 85 5.54 -0.07 -10.17
N SER A 86 6.58 0.66 -10.53
CA SER A 86 7.89 0.09 -10.88
C SER A 86 8.62 -0.52 -9.67
N LEU A 87 8.44 0.06 -8.47
CA LEU A 87 9.09 -0.40 -7.25
C LEU A 87 8.40 -1.61 -6.61
N TYR A 88 7.07 -1.62 -6.58
CA TYR A 88 6.29 -2.58 -5.79
C TYR A 88 5.40 -3.50 -6.64
N GLY A 89 5.23 -3.23 -7.93
CA GLY A 89 4.28 -3.96 -8.77
C GLY A 89 2.82 -3.70 -8.37
N ALA A 90 2.14 -2.85 -9.13
CA ALA A 90 0.75 -2.46 -8.89
C ALA A 90 -0.07 -2.58 -10.21
N PRO A 91 -0.57 -3.78 -10.56
CA PRO A 91 -1.18 -4.03 -11.86
C PRO A 91 -2.44 -3.19 -12.10
N VAL A 92 -3.27 -2.98 -11.08
CA VAL A 92 -4.53 -2.23 -11.24
C VAL A 92 -4.25 -0.75 -11.48
N LEU A 93 -3.24 -0.21 -10.78
CA LEU A 93 -2.81 1.16 -10.97
C LEU A 93 -2.13 1.35 -12.34
N ASP A 94 -1.33 0.38 -12.78
CA ASP A 94 -0.63 0.39 -14.07
C ASP A 94 -1.59 0.40 -15.27
N GLU A 95 -2.64 -0.42 -15.23
CA GLU A 95 -3.69 -0.40 -16.25
C GLU A 95 -4.36 0.98 -16.35
N ARG A 96 -4.63 1.61 -15.20
CA ARG A 96 -5.25 2.94 -15.17
C ARG A 96 -4.33 4.02 -15.73
N VAL A 97 -3.05 3.99 -15.38
CA VAL A 97 -2.03 4.90 -15.91
C VAL A 97 -1.96 4.78 -17.43
N LYS A 98 -1.87 3.56 -17.97
CA LYS A 98 -1.85 3.30 -19.42
C LYS A 98 -3.07 3.85 -20.14
N ALA A 99 -4.27 3.67 -19.56
CA ALA A 99 -5.51 4.19 -20.14
C ALA A 99 -5.51 5.73 -20.26
N ILE A 100 -4.92 6.44 -19.29
CA ILE A 100 -4.80 7.91 -19.36
C ILE A 100 -3.77 8.32 -20.41
N PHE A 101 -2.62 7.65 -20.49
CA PHE A 101 -1.63 7.92 -21.54
C PHE A 101 -2.20 7.73 -22.96
N ASP A 102 -3.03 6.71 -23.17
CA ASP A 102 -3.73 6.48 -24.44
C ASP A 102 -4.72 7.61 -24.76
N SER A 103 -5.48 8.05 -23.75
CA SER A 103 -6.45 9.17 -23.89
C SER A 103 -5.80 10.54 -24.14
N ILE A 104 -4.54 10.74 -23.76
CA ILE A 104 -3.78 11.99 -24.02
C ILE A 104 -3.20 12.01 -25.45
N LYS A 105 -2.99 10.82 -26.05
CA LYS A 105 -2.35 10.68 -27.36
C LYS A 105 -3.36 10.64 -28.52
N ALA A 106 -4.64 10.40 -28.22
CA ALA A 106 -5.78 10.45 -29.15
C ALA A 106 -6.27 11.89 -29.39
#